data_AF-A0A7S1WAM1-F1
#
_entry.id   AF-A0A7S1WAM1-F1
#
_cell.length_a   1.000
_cell.length_b   1.000
_cell.length_c   1.000
_cell.angle_alpha   90.00
_cell.angle_beta   90.00
_cell.angle_gamma   90.00
#
_symmetry.space_group_name_H-M   'P 1'
#
loop_
_entity.id
_entity.type
_entity.pdbx_description
1 polymer ?
#
loop_
_entity_poly.entity_id
_entity_poly.type
_entity_poly.pdbx_seq_one_letter_code
_entity_poly.pdbx_strand_id
1 'polypeptide(L)'
;RDSCGFTWHLEEEGVPGIGLRGTTFVEVNSKGQVVFLREICEPLYKPGDQTVELLKAIGGDSVAAFAPEELPRREPKGASDLCQYLWREMQGRAPIDETLGFFADAIVYEDFNYEEALRGKVEVGAFLRKFSEITALKFVSERFSDGEQSCCFTWHVDIAGVSEGSPSIRGISFYGLDGNGRIEYVRDIPESAV
;
A
#
# COMPACT_ATOMS: atom_id res chain seq x y z
N ARG A 1 -16.00 15.38 2.39
CA ARG A 1 -15.30 14.83 3.56
C ARG A 1 -13.88 14.94 3.13
N ASP A 2 -13.12 15.74 3.84
CA ASP A 2 -11.82 16.15 3.34
C ASP A 2 -10.82 15.28 4.09
N SER A 3 -9.94 14.62 3.35
CA SER A 3 -9.04 13.62 3.92
C SER A 3 -7.67 13.73 3.33
N CYS A 4 -6.65 13.66 4.19
CA CYS A 4 -5.27 13.68 3.75
C CYS A 4 -4.47 12.61 4.47
N GLY A 5 -3.25 12.42 4.02
CA GLY A 5 -2.25 11.70 4.79
C GLY A 5 -0.87 12.27 4.55
N PHE A 6 0.03 11.92 5.44
CA PHE A 6 1.41 12.37 5.39
C PHE A 6 2.31 11.31 6.00
N THR A 7 3.55 11.29 5.51
CA THR A 7 4.63 10.50 6.07
C THR A 7 5.41 11.35 7.07
N TRP A 8 5.90 10.74 8.14
CA TRP A 8 6.69 11.43 9.16
C TRP A 8 7.85 10.56 9.62
N HIS A 9 8.78 11.17 10.35
CA HIS A 9 9.81 10.50 11.13
C HIS A 9 10.15 11.29 12.38
N LEU A 10 10.67 10.61 13.41
CA LEU A 10 11.16 11.26 14.62
C LEU A 10 12.61 11.72 14.42
N GLU A 11 12.93 12.89 14.96
CA GLU A 11 14.29 13.41 15.05
C GLU A 11 14.57 13.80 16.50
N GLU A 12 15.82 13.59 16.94
CA GLU A 12 16.31 14.08 18.23
C GLU A 12 17.43 15.08 17.99
N GLU A 13 17.34 16.25 18.64
CA GLU A 13 18.32 17.32 18.47
C GLU A 13 19.72 16.85 18.89
N GLY A 14 20.68 16.99 17.99
CA GLY A 14 22.07 16.57 18.22
C GLY A 14 22.33 15.08 18.00
N VAL A 15 21.32 14.28 17.66
CA VAL A 15 21.50 12.86 17.28
C VAL A 15 21.43 12.72 15.77
N PRO A 16 22.51 12.28 15.09
CA PRO A 16 22.49 12.07 13.65
C PRO A 16 21.65 10.84 13.28
N GLY A 17 20.81 10.98 12.26
CA GLY A 17 20.04 9.86 11.68
C GLY A 17 18.56 10.19 11.53
N ILE A 18 17.81 9.20 11.02
CA ILE A 18 16.36 9.22 10.95
C ILE A 18 15.86 8.29 12.05
N GLY A 19 15.04 8.80 12.96
CA GLY A 19 14.38 8.00 13.99
C GLY A 19 13.21 7.20 13.45
N LEU A 20 12.30 6.80 14.34
CA LEU A 20 11.12 6.02 13.97
C LEU A 20 10.31 6.74 12.89
N ARG A 21 9.99 6.06 11.79
CA ARG A 21 9.16 6.57 10.71
C ARG A 21 7.71 6.12 10.86
N GLY A 22 6.78 6.86 10.26
CA GLY A 22 5.39 6.46 10.20
C GLY A 22 4.60 7.14 9.09
N THR A 23 3.33 6.78 9.02
CA THR A 23 2.34 7.35 8.10
C THR A 23 1.04 7.56 8.84
N THR A 24 0.41 8.71 8.60
CA THR A 24 -0.85 9.09 9.21
C THR A 24 -1.89 9.36 8.13
N PHE A 25 -3.11 8.87 8.33
CA PHE A 25 -4.30 9.18 7.56
C PHE A 25 -5.30 9.90 8.46
N VAL A 26 -5.88 10.99 7.98
CA VAL A 26 -6.83 11.82 8.73
C VAL A 26 -8.03 12.19 7.86
N GLU A 27 -9.22 12.15 8.45
CA GLU A 27 -10.45 12.68 7.84
C GLU A 27 -11.01 13.79 8.73
N VAL A 28 -11.47 14.88 8.11
CA VAL A 28 -12.21 15.95 8.79
C VAL A 28 -13.66 16.03 8.29
N ASN A 29 -14.55 16.46 9.19
CA ASN A 29 -15.92 16.83 8.82
C ASN A 29 -15.97 18.22 8.18
N SER A 30 -17.17 18.65 7.74
CA SER A 30 -17.39 19.96 7.12
C SER A 30 -17.14 21.16 8.04
N LYS A 31 -16.92 20.93 9.35
CA LYS A 31 -16.54 21.95 10.33
C LYS A 31 -15.03 21.97 10.59
N GLY A 32 -14.25 21.18 9.86
CA GLY A 32 -12.80 21.05 10.06
C GLY A 32 -12.39 20.25 11.30
N GLN A 33 -13.31 19.48 11.89
CA GLN A 33 -12.98 18.64 13.06
C GLN A 33 -12.55 17.25 12.60
N VAL A 34 -11.48 16.71 13.19
CA VAL A 34 -11.04 15.33 12.95
C VAL A 34 -12.14 14.36 13.38
N VAL A 35 -12.55 13.50 12.45
CA VAL A 35 -13.58 12.47 12.68
C VAL A 35 -13.03 11.04 12.52
N PHE A 36 -11.87 10.90 11.90
CA PHE A 36 -11.14 9.65 11.81
C PHE A 36 -9.65 9.94 11.72
N LEU A 37 -8.85 9.12 12.39
CA LEU A 37 -7.40 9.13 12.28
C LEU A 37 -6.90 7.70 12.41
N ARG A 38 -6.01 7.28 11.50
CA ARG A 38 -5.21 6.06 11.65
C ARG A 38 -3.75 6.44 11.46
N GLU A 39 -2.91 5.99 12.37
CA GLU A 39 -1.47 6.19 12.32
C GLU A 39 -0.79 4.84 12.53
N ILE A 40 0.23 4.56 11.73
CA ILE A 40 1.05 3.35 11.86
C ILE A 40 2.51 3.76 11.77
N CYS A 41 3.29 3.34 12.77
CA CYS A 41 4.74 3.47 12.78
C CYS A 41 5.37 2.28 12.07
N GLU A 42 6.57 2.45 11.52
CA GLU A 42 7.35 1.32 11.00
C GLU A 42 7.56 0.26 12.07
N PRO A 43 7.44 -1.04 11.74
CA PRO A 43 7.66 -2.09 12.71
C PRO A 43 9.13 -2.14 13.11
N LEU A 44 9.39 -2.40 14.38
CA LEU A 44 10.76 -2.57 14.90
C LEU A 44 11.44 -3.81 14.31
N TYR A 45 10.66 -4.83 13.95
CA TYR A 45 11.14 -6.02 13.26
C TYR A 45 10.61 -6.03 11.83
N LYS A 46 11.51 -6.11 10.87
CA LYS A 46 11.22 -6.10 9.43
C LYS A 46 11.38 -7.51 8.86
N PRO A 47 10.28 -8.27 8.68
CA PRO A 47 10.33 -9.69 8.29
C PRO A 47 10.80 -9.95 6.86
N GLY A 48 10.79 -8.94 5.99
CA GLY A 48 11.14 -9.04 4.57
C GLY A 48 10.31 -10.11 3.86
N ASP A 49 11.00 -10.99 3.15
CA ASP A 49 10.37 -12.10 2.42
C ASP A 49 9.64 -13.11 3.33
N GLN A 50 9.89 -13.13 4.64
CA GLN A 50 9.16 -14.00 5.58
C GLN A 50 7.66 -13.67 5.61
N THR A 51 7.28 -12.40 5.37
CA THR A 51 5.86 -12.02 5.23
C THR A 51 5.24 -12.70 4.01
N VAL A 52 5.95 -12.77 2.89
CA VAL A 52 5.48 -13.43 1.66
C VAL A 52 5.32 -14.94 1.90
N GLU A 53 6.27 -15.57 2.57
CA GLU A 53 6.21 -16.99 2.94
C GLU A 53 5.03 -17.29 3.87
N LEU A 54 4.82 -16.46 4.89
CA LEU A 54 3.69 -16.59 5.81
C LEU A 54 2.34 -16.46 5.07
N LEU A 55 2.21 -15.45 4.23
CA LEU A 55 1.01 -15.23 3.43
C LEU A 55 0.70 -16.40 2.48
N LYS A 56 1.74 -16.96 1.83
CA LYS A 56 1.61 -18.17 1.01
C LYS A 56 1.17 -19.38 1.85
N ALA A 57 1.74 -19.55 3.04
CA ALA A 57 1.39 -20.66 3.92
C ALA A 57 -0.06 -20.57 4.45
N ILE A 58 -0.52 -19.38 4.84
CA ILE A 58 -1.90 -19.17 5.32
C ILE A 58 -2.90 -19.30 4.17
N GLY A 59 -2.57 -18.81 2.98
CA GLY A 59 -3.40 -18.95 1.78
C GLY A 59 -3.58 -20.40 1.30
N GLY A 60 -2.64 -21.30 1.65
CA GLY A 60 -2.65 -22.72 1.30
C GLY A 60 -2.73 -23.01 -0.21
N ASP A 61 -2.99 -24.27 -0.57
CA ASP A 61 -3.34 -24.70 -1.95
C ASP A 61 -4.77 -24.28 -2.35
N SER A 62 -5.32 -23.21 -1.77
CA SER A 62 -6.76 -22.96 -1.87
C SER A 62 -7.16 -22.83 -3.35
N VAL A 63 -8.07 -23.72 -3.75
CA VAL A 63 -8.77 -23.72 -5.04
C VAL A 63 -9.70 -22.51 -5.17
N ALA A 64 -9.82 -21.70 -4.10
CA ALA A 64 -10.60 -20.48 -4.02
C ALA A 64 -9.74 -19.26 -4.37
N ALA A 65 -9.19 -19.25 -5.59
CA ALA A 65 -8.69 -18.01 -6.16
C ALA A 65 -9.85 -17.00 -6.23
N PHE A 66 -9.61 -15.76 -5.85
CA PHE A 66 -10.57 -14.70 -6.15
C PHE A 66 -10.74 -14.65 -7.68
N ALA A 67 -11.94 -14.96 -8.19
CA ALA A 67 -12.19 -15.12 -9.61
C ALA A 67 -11.72 -13.89 -10.41
N PRO A 68 -11.12 -14.08 -11.60
CA PRO A 68 -10.78 -12.97 -12.47
C PRO A 68 -12.06 -12.27 -12.92
N GLU A 69 -12.10 -10.96 -12.70
CA GLU A 69 -13.16 -10.08 -13.21
C GLU A 69 -12.56 -9.30 -14.39
N GLU A 70 -13.36 -8.99 -15.41
CA GLU A 70 -12.89 -8.17 -16.52
C GLU A 70 -12.47 -6.78 -15.99
N LEU A 71 -11.21 -6.42 -16.24
CA LEU A 71 -10.65 -5.16 -15.75
C LEU A 71 -11.07 -4.01 -16.67
N PRO A 72 -11.73 -2.95 -16.16
CA PRO A 72 -12.01 -1.77 -16.95
C PRO A 72 -10.69 -1.05 -17.25
N ARG A 73 -10.29 -0.94 -18.52
CA ARG A 73 -9.15 -0.10 -18.89
C ARG A 73 -9.57 1.36 -18.90
N ARG A 74 -8.93 2.18 -18.07
CA ARG A 74 -9.13 3.64 -18.08
C ARG A 74 -7.86 4.39 -17.69
N GLU A 75 -7.83 5.66 -18.03
CA GLU A 75 -6.78 6.60 -17.63
C GLU A 75 -7.21 7.30 -16.34
N PRO A 76 -6.69 6.93 -15.17
CA PRO A 76 -7.01 7.59 -13.92
C PRO A 76 -6.45 9.02 -13.86
N LYS A 77 -7.13 9.90 -13.11
CA LYS A 77 -6.75 11.31 -12.97
C LYS A 77 -6.44 11.69 -11.52
N GLY A 78 -5.22 12.15 -11.28
CA GLY A 78 -4.76 12.49 -9.94
C GLY A 78 -4.46 11.25 -9.10
N ALA A 79 -3.83 11.47 -7.95
CA ALA A 79 -3.33 10.40 -7.09
C ALA A 79 -4.44 9.54 -6.50
N SER A 80 -5.51 10.16 -6.00
CA SER A 80 -6.62 9.41 -5.40
C SER A 80 -7.30 8.45 -6.38
N ASP A 81 -7.56 8.90 -7.61
CA ASP A 81 -8.18 8.07 -8.64
C ASP A 81 -7.21 6.96 -9.11
N LEU A 82 -5.92 7.28 -9.24
CA LEU A 82 -4.90 6.28 -9.61
C LEU A 82 -4.77 5.18 -8.57
N CYS A 83 -4.72 5.53 -7.27
CA CYS A 83 -4.66 4.52 -6.21
C CYS A 83 -5.94 3.68 -6.13
N GLN A 84 -7.12 4.28 -6.32
CA GLN A 84 -8.37 3.51 -6.43
C GLN A 84 -8.36 2.59 -7.65
N TYR A 85 -7.86 3.06 -8.79
CA TYR A 85 -7.74 2.24 -9.99
C TYR A 85 -6.81 1.04 -9.77
N LEU A 86 -5.61 1.25 -9.21
CA LEU A 86 -4.65 0.18 -8.95
C LEU A 86 -5.14 -0.82 -7.88
N TRP A 87 -5.61 -0.32 -6.74
CA TRP A 87 -5.79 -1.09 -5.50
C TRP A 87 -7.24 -1.36 -5.11
N ARG A 88 -8.19 -1.00 -5.96
CA ARG A 88 -9.61 -1.39 -5.80
C ARG A 88 -10.16 -2.02 -7.08
N GLU A 89 -9.81 -1.47 -8.25
CA GLU A 89 -10.30 -1.96 -9.54
C GLU A 89 -9.38 -3.04 -10.11
N MET A 90 -8.07 -2.78 -10.25
CA MET A 90 -7.13 -3.74 -10.85
C MET A 90 -6.69 -4.85 -9.89
N GLN A 91 -6.57 -4.58 -8.60
CA GLN A 91 -6.32 -5.59 -7.55
C GLN A 91 -5.09 -6.49 -7.82
N GLY A 92 -4.03 -5.95 -8.44
CA GLY A 92 -2.84 -6.72 -8.80
C GLY A 92 -3.04 -7.78 -9.89
N ARG A 93 -4.17 -7.75 -10.60
CA ARG A 93 -4.55 -8.72 -11.65
C ARG A 93 -4.12 -8.30 -13.06
N ALA A 94 -3.80 -7.02 -13.25
CA ALA A 94 -3.28 -6.52 -14.51
C ALA A 94 -1.86 -7.06 -14.77
N PRO A 95 -1.44 -7.26 -16.04
CA PRO A 95 -0.06 -7.58 -16.35
C PRO A 95 0.90 -6.59 -15.69
N ILE A 96 2.02 -7.10 -15.16
CA ILE A 96 2.96 -6.26 -14.40
C ILE A 96 3.46 -5.06 -15.21
N ASP A 97 3.66 -5.21 -16.52
CA ASP A 97 4.11 -4.12 -17.39
C ASP A 97 3.05 -3.03 -17.57
N GLU A 98 1.76 -3.40 -17.57
CA GLU A 98 0.64 -2.44 -17.59
C GLU A 98 0.61 -1.66 -16.27
N THR A 99 0.76 -2.36 -15.13
CA THR A 99 0.86 -1.75 -13.80
C THR A 99 2.07 -0.81 -13.69
N LEU A 100 3.26 -1.24 -14.15
CA LEU A 100 4.48 -0.44 -14.11
C LEU A 100 4.45 0.79 -15.04
N GLY A 101 3.51 0.84 -15.99
CA GLY A 101 3.24 2.03 -16.80
C GLY A 101 2.85 3.25 -15.97
N PHE A 102 2.26 3.04 -14.78
CA PHE A 102 1.88 4.11 -13.85
C PHE A 102 3.03 4.60 -12.96
N PHE A 103 4.17 3.92 -12.94
CA PHE A 103 5.30 4.27 -12.08
C PHE A 103 6.32 5.13 -12.83
N ALA A 104 6.96 6.05 -12.13
CA ALA A 104 8.10 6.80 -12.64
C ALA A 104 9.32 5.86 -12.79
N ASP A 105 10.24 6.19 -13.68
CA ASP A 105 11.43 5.34 -13.91
C ASP A 105 12.36 5.31 -12.68
N ALA A 106 12.40 6.42 -11.94
CA ALA A 106 13.17 6.60 -10.70
C ALA A 106 12.34 6.37 -9.42
N ILE A 107 11.25 5.60 -9.49
CA ILE A 107 10.40 5.26 -8.33
C ILE A 107 11.23 4.84 -7.11
N VAL A 108 10.86 5.36 -5.94
CA VAL A 108 11.31 4.85 -4.64
C VAL A 108 10.12 4.23 -3.92
N TYR A 109 10.20 2.94 -3.61
CA TYR A 109 9.16 2.22 -2.88
C TYR A 109 9.74 1.78 -1.53
N GLU A 110 9.25 2.38 -0.45
CA GLU A 110 9.51 1.99 0.91
C GLU A 110 8.44 1.01 1.41
N ASP A 111 8.71 -0.28 1.36
CA ASP A 111 7.90 -1.27 2.07
C ASP A 111 8.51 -1.52 3.44
N PHE A 112 7.80 -1.21 4.51
CA PHE A 112 8.36 -1.30 5.86
C PHE A 112 8.39 -2.72 6.43
N ASN A 113 8.05 -3.75 5.65
CA ASN A 113 8.54 -5.10 5.90
C ASN A 113 10.04 -5.25 5.59
N TYR A 114 10.66 -4.32 4.85
CA TYR A 114 12.05 -4.40 4.40
C TYR A 114 12.88 -3.23 4.95
N GLU A 115 14.17 -3.49 5.18
CA GLU A 115 15.08 -2.45 5.65
C GLU A 115 15.36 -1.41 4.55
N GLU A 116 15.65 -1.89 3.34
CA GLU A 116 16.03 -1.06 2.21
C GLU A 116 14.84 -0.75 1.31
N ALA A 117 14.79 0.49 0.82
CA ALA A 117 13.82 0.90 -0.18
C ALA A 117 14.15 0.26 -1.54
N LEU A 118 13.11 -0.15 -2.27
CA LEU A 118 13.22 -0.61 -3.65
C LEU A 118 13.37 0.59 -4.57
N ARG A 119 14.28 0.50 -5.55
CA ARG A 119 14.61 1.61 -6.45
C ARG A 119 14.44 1.22 -7.92
N GLY A 120 13.64 2.02 -8.61
CA GLY A 120 13.34 1.86 -10.02
C GLY A 120 12.38 0.71 -10.34
N LYS A 121 11.88 0.71 -11.58
CA LYS A 121 10.83 -0.22 -12.03
C LYS A 121 11.22 -1.70 -11.97
N VAL A 122 12.52 -2.00 -12.08
CA VAL A 122 13.00 -3.39 -12.06
C VAL A 122 12.77 -4.02 -10.69
N GLU A 123 13.20 -3.34 -9.62
CA GLU A 123 13.05 -3.84 -8.24
C GLU A 123 11.58 -3.81 -7.81
N VAL A 124 10.87 -2.72 -8.07
CA VAL A 124 9.42 -2.60 -7.77
C VAL A 124 8.62 -3.65 -8.52
N GLY A 125 8.91 -3.88 -9.80
CA GLY A 125 8.24 -4.92 -10.58
C GLY A 125 8.50 -6.33 -10.08
N ALA A 126 9.73 -6.62 -9.66
CA ALA A 126 10.07 -7.91 -9.05
C ALA A 126 9.34 -8.11 -7.73
N PHE A 127 9.23 -7.05 -6.92
CA PHE A 127 8.50 -7.05 -5.66
C PHE A 127 7.00 -7.30 -5.85
N LEU A 128 6.33 -6.51 -6.68
CA LEU A 128 4.88 -6.63 -6.93
C LEU A 128 4.50 -8.02 -7.47
N ARG A 129 5.36 -8.63 -8.30
CA ARG A 129 5.15 -10.01 -8.80
C ARG A 129 5.02 -11.04 -7.69
N LYS A 130 5.83 -10.93 -6.61
CA LYS A 130 5.80 -11.86 -5.47
C LYS A 130 4.40 -11.98 -4.84
N PHE A 131 3.65 -10.87 -4.82
CA PHE A 131 2.31 -10.81 -4.24
C PHE A 131 1.22 -11.15 -5.25
N SER A 132 1.38 -10.77 -6.53
CA SER A 132 0.38 -11.10 -7.57
C SER A 132 0.22 -12.61 -7.81
N GLU A 133 1.23 -13.41 -7.45
CA GLU A 133 1.19 -14.87 -7.53
C GLU A 133 0.35 -15.52 -6.42
N ILE A 134 0.02 -14.80 -5.34
CA ILE A 134 -0.72 -15.34 -4.19
C ILE A 134 -2.23 -15.10 -4.39
N THR A 135 -2.88 -15.98 -5.14
CA THR A 135 -4.29 -15.83 -5.55
C THR A 135 -5.31 -15.98 -4.41
N ALA A 136 -4.87 -16.50 -3.26
CA ALA A 136 -5.68 -16.64 -2.05
C ALA A 136 -5.77 -15.33 -1.24
N LEU A 137 -5.04 -14.29 -1.61
CA LEU A 137 -5.08 -12.99 -0.94
C LEU A 137 -5.93 -12.01 -1.73
N LYS A 138 -6.69 -11.19 -1.01
CA LYS A 138 -7.32 -10.00 -1.54
C LYS A 138 -6.91 -8.82 -0.68
N PHE A 139 -6.20 -7.89 -1.29
CA PHE A 139 -5.95 -6.60 -0.70
C PHE A 139 -7.26 -5.79 -0.72
N VAL A 140 -7.77 -5.38 0.43
CA VAL A 140 -9.03 -4.64 0.56
C VAL A 140 -8.71 -3.23 1.00
N SER A 141 -8.76 -2.30 0.07
CA SER A 141 -8.70 -0.88 0.36
C SER A 141 -9.97 -0.43 1.10
N GLU A 142 -9.82 0.29 2.21
CA GLU A 142 -10.93 0.74 3.07
C GLU A 142 -11.26 2.22 2.86
N ARG A 143 -10.26 3.09 2.89
CA ARG A 143 -10.41 4.56 2.86
C ARG A 143 -9.30 5.16 2.03
N PHE A 144 -9.63 6.14 1.18
CA PHE A 144 -8.66 6.90 0.39
C PHE A 144 -8.71 8.38 0.74
N SER A 145 -7.56 9.04 0.66
CA SER A 145 -7.48 10.50 0.73
C SER A 145 -7.89 11.11 -0.61
N ASP A 146 -8.28 12.38 -0.63
CA ASP A 146 -8.82 13.07 -1.80
C ASP A 146 -7.80 13.95 -2.54
N GLY A 147 -6.51 13.70 -2.32
CA GLY A 147 -5.41 14.48 -2.89
C GLY A 147 -5.17 14.24 -4.40
N GLU A 148 -4.78 15.32 -5.08
CA GLU A 148 -4.42 15.32 -6.51
C GLU A 148 -3.00 14.84 -6.78
N GLN A 149 -2.04 15.23 -5.94
CA GLN A 149 -0.61 14.90 -6.10
C GLN A 149 -0.14 13.74 -5.22
N SER A 150 -0.92 13.39 -4.21
CA SER A 150 -0.65 12.25 -3.34
C SER A 150 -1.92 11.60 -2.85
N CYS A 151 -1.83 10.31 -2.56
CA CYS A 151 -2.92 9.55 -1.98
C CYS A 151 -2.42 8.72 -0.82
N CYS A 152 -3.08 8.85 0.32
CA CYS A 152 -2.93 7.98 1.47
C CYS A 152 -4.19 7.12 1.59
N PHE A 153 -4.04 5.83 1.84
CA PHE A 153 -5.18 4.95 2.02
C PHE A 153 -4.91 3.84 3.02
N THR A 154 -5.97 3.40 3.69
CA THR A 154 -5.91 2.29 4.65
C THR A 154 -6.41 1.01 4.02
N TRP A 155 -5.89 -0.12 4.46
CA TRP A 155 -6.19 -1.42 3.86
C TRP A 155 -6.15 -2.56 4.88
N HIS A 156 -6.73 -3.69 4.49
CA HIS A 156 -6.49 -4.99 5.12
C HIS A 156 -6.36 -6.10 4.08
N VAL A 157 -5.84 -7.25 4.46
CA VAL A 157 -5.74 -8.44 3.61
C VAL A 157 -6.80 -9.46 4.03
N ASP A 158 -7.71 -9.74 3.11
CA ASP A 158 -8.60 -10.90 3.18
C ASP A 158 -7.86 -12.13 2.66
N ILE A 159 -8.03 -13.26 3.36
CA ILE A 159 -7.43 -14.53 2.97
C ILE A 159 -8.55 -15.54 2.69
N ALA A 160 -8.56 -16.11 1.49
CA ALA A 160 -9.55 -17.10 1.08
C ALA A 160 -9.54 -18.31 2.02
N GLY A 161 -10.72 -18.74 2.46
CA GLY A 161 -10.87 -19.89 3.37
C GLY A 161 -10.62 -19.58 4.84
N VAL A 162 -10.18 -18.36 5.18
CA VAL A 162 -10.11 -17.88 6.57
C VAL A 162 -11.44 -17.19 6.92
N SER A 163 -12.04 -17.54 8.06
CA SER A 163 -13.34 -17.03 8.49
C SER A 163 -13.34 -15.51 8.74
N GLU A 164 -14.48 -14.85 8.48
CA GLU A 164 -14.72 -13.47 8.94
C GLU A 164 -14.46 -13.36 10.46
N GLY A 165 -13.63 -12.39 10.86
CA GLY A 165 -13.24 -12.15 12.25
C GLY A 165 -11.90 -12.75 12.70
N SER A 166 -11.24 -13.53 11.85
CA SER A 166 -9.82 -13.88 12.04
C SER A 166 -8.92 -12.64 11.88
N PRO A 167 -7.73 -12.61 12.50
CA PRO A 167 -6.82 -11.47 12.37
C PRO A 167 -6.46 -11.27 10.89
N SER A 168 -6.83 -10.11 10.34
CA SER A 168 -6.39 -9.65 9.03
C SER A 168 -5.17 -8.76 9.20
N ILE A 169 -4.18 -8.91 8.31
CA ILE A 169 -3.06 -7.97 8.25
C ILE A 169 -3.63 -6.66 7.73
N ARG A 170 -3.47 -5.59 8.49
CA ARG A 170 -3.92 -4.25 8.16
C ARG A 170 -2.72 -3.38 7.82
N GLY A 171 -2.96 -2.24 7.19
CA GLY A 171 -1.91 -1.28 6.95
C GLY A 171 -2.40 0.05 6.42
N ILE A 172 -1.41 0.89 6.11
CA ILE A 172 -1.57 2.21 5.53
C ILE A 172 -0.52 2.39 4.44
N SER A 173 -0.93 2.91 3.29
CA SER A 173 0.01 3.26 2.22
C SER A 173 -0.11 4.73 1.85
N PHE A 174 1.01 5.33 1.48
CA PHE A 174 1.12 6.68 0.94
C PHE A 174 1.79 6.63 -0.43
N TYR A 175 1.19 7.28 -1.41
CA TYR A 175 1.64 7.36 -2.80
C TYR A 175 1.82 8.82 -3.18
N GLY A 176 2.96 9.17 -3.78
CA GLY A 176 3.25 10.49 -4.34
C GLY A 176 3.45 10.42 -5.86
N LEU A 177 2.94 11.41 -6.58
CA LEU A 177 3.09 11.51 -8.03
C LEU A 177 4.13 12.56 -8.45
N ASP A 178 4.87 12.27 -9.52
CA ASP A 178 5.71 13.23 -10.21
C ASP A 178 4.88 14.26 -11.01
N GLY A 179 5.55 15.24 -11.60
CA GLY A 179 4.92 16.25 -12.46
C GLY A 179 4.23 15.71 -13.73
N ASN A 180 4.43 14.44 -14.08
CA ASN A 180 3.78 13.76 -15.19
C ASN A 180 2.60 12.87 -14.75
N GLY A 181 2.26 12.88 -13.45
CA GLY A 181 1.19 12.05 -12.88
C GLY A 181 1.57 10.58 -12.69
N ARG A 182 2.87 10.24 -12.70
CA ARG A 182 3.36 8.88 -12.44
C ARG A 182 3.78 8.75 -10.98
N ILE A 183 3.61 7.57 -10.41
CA ILE A 183 4.01 7.28 -9.02
C ILE A 183 5.53 7.36 -8.91
N GLU A 184 6.04 8.34 -8.17
CA GLU A 184 7.47 8.53 -7.90
C GLU A 184 7.89 8.05 -6.51
N TYR A 185 6.94 7.97 -5.59
CA TYR A 185 7.19 7.56 -4.22
C TYR A 185 6.05 6.71 -3.68
N VAL A 186 6.39 5.63 -2.98
CA VAL A 186 5.47 4.83 -2.19
C VAL A 186 6.06 4.62 -0.80
N ARG A 187 5.23 4.73 0.23
CA ARG A 187 5.49 4.19 1.56
C ARG A 187 4.35 3.28 1.96
N ASP A 188 4.64 2.01 2.23
CA ASP A 188 3.68 1.02 2.67
C ASP A 188 4.05 0.51 4.07
N ILE A 189 3.11 0.61 5.01
CA ILE A 189 3.34 0.23 6.40
C ILE A 189 2.24 -0.75 6.84
N PRO A 190 2.57 -2.05 7.04
CA PRO A 190 1.66 -2.97 7.69
C PRO A 190 1.60 -2.67 9.20
N GLU A 191 0.46 -2.95 9.83
CA GLU A 191 0.38 -3.07 11.28
C GLU A 191 1.32 -4.20 11.74
N SER A 192 1.99 -4.00 12.88
CA SER A 192 2.82 -5.05 13.49
C SER A 192 1.96 -6.28 13.78
N ALA A 193 2.43 -7.44 13.35
CA ALA A 193 1.82 -8.72 13.71
C ALA A 193 2.22 -9.20 15.13
N VAL A 194 3.03 -8.41 15.84
CA VAL A 194 3.60 -8.69 17.18
C VAL A 194 3.34 -7.53 18.13
#